data_AF-A0A090M5M7-F1
#
_entry.id   AF-A0A090M5M7-F1
#
_cell.length_a   1.000
_cell.length_b   1.000
_cell.length_c   1.000
_cell.angle_alpha   90.00
_cell.angle_beta   90.00
_cell.angle_gamma   90.00
#
_symmetry.space_group_name_H-M   'P 1'
#
loop_
_entity.id
_entity.type
_entity.pdbx_description
1 polymer ?
#
loop_
_entity_poly.entity_id
_entity_poly.type
_entity_poly.pdbx_seq_one_letter_code
_entity_poly.pdbx_strand_id
1 'polypeptide(L)'
;MTSYALAAWRPRPASPVPGSSTVIPRHRSTHAKPLATCALVDELPDELVELVLDHLCGTDLARAECVSRRLRRLALRDDGRWRDALRRDFGDAFAPPQGVAVPRGALKAEYKRAVETLKAIVTGRYGECDSRTRVRVGTRIYA
;
A
#
# COMPACT_ATOMS: atom_id res chain seq x y z
N MET A 1 10.29 -24.35 -49.93
CA MET A 1 10.59 -23.02 -50.47
C MET A 1 9.38 -22.13 -50.25
N THR A 2 9.61 -20.95 -49.65
CA THR A 2 8.82 -19.69 -49.69
C THR A 2 7.33 -19.70 -49.28
N SER A 3 6.85 -19.11 -48.18
CA SER A 3 6.90 -17.75 -47.58
C SER A 3 5.74 -16.81 -47.97
N TYR A 4 5.14 -16.23 -46.91
CA TYR A 4 4.33 -15.01 -46.74
C TYR A 4 2.97 -14.84 -47.45
N ALA A 5 1.93 -14.53 -46.65
CA ALA A 5 1.44 -13.14 -46.51
C ALA A 5 0.43 -12.99 -45.36
N LEU A 6 0.73 -12.03 -44.46
CA LEU A 6 -0.20 -11.44 -43.50
C LEU A 6 -1.31 -10.68 -44.24
N ALA A 7 -2.57 -10.90 -43.86
CA ALA A 7 -3.67 -9.99 -44.20
C ALA A 7 -4.13 -9.26 -42.94
N ALA A 8 -3.81 -7.96 -42.90
CA ALA A 8 -4.17 -7.01 -41.86
C ALA A 8 -5.69 -6.82 -41.76
N TRP A 9 -6.25 -7.06 -40.57
CA TRP A 9 -7.60 -6.59 -40.24
C TRP A 9 -7.53 -5.12 -39.83
N ARG A 10 -8.07 -4.23 -40.68
CA ARG A 10 -8.33 -2.82 -40.35
C ARG A 10 -9.75 -2.66 -39.79
N PRO A 11 -9.98 -1.82 -38.77
CA PRO A 11 -11.33 -1.56 -38.26
C PRO A 11 -12.09 -0.63 -39.21
N ARG A 12 -13.39 -0.90 -39.42
CA ARG A 12 -14.31 0.03 -40.09
C ARG A 12 -14.67 1.18 -39.14
N PRO A 13 -14.77 2.43 -39.62
CA PRO A 13 -15.29 3.54 -38.82
C PRO A 13 -16.82 3.41 -38.70
N ALA A 14 -17.32 3.48 -37.47
CA ALA A 14 -18.75 3.65 -37.22
C ALA A 14 -19.10 5.13 -37.42
N SER A 15 -19.95 5.42 -38.40
CA SER A 15 -20.54 6.76 -38.60
C SER A 15 -21.55 7.10 -37.50
N PRO A 16 -21.72 8.39 -37.15
CA PRO A 16 -22.52 8.83 -36.01
C PRO A 16 -24.02 8.89 -36.35
N VAL A 17 -24.86 8.48 -35.40
CA VAL A 17 -26.32 8.70 -35.45
C VAL A 17 -26.63 10.03 -34.72
N PRO A 18 -27.35 10.97 -35.35
CA PRO A 18 -27.71 12.24 -34.72
C PRO A 18 -29.03 12.11 -33.94
N GLY A 19 -29.10 12.78 -32.78
CA GLY A 19 -30.36 13.16 -32.14
C GLY A 19 -30.85 12.22 -31.05
N SER A 20 -30.30 12.36 -29.84
CA SER A 20 -31.08 12.20 -28.62
C SER A 20 -30.38 12.93 -27.48
N SER A 21 -30.78 14.19 -27.26
CA SER A 21 -30.46 14.93 -26.05
C SER A 21 -31.21 14.27 -24.88
N THR A 22 -30.64 13.19 -24.37
CA THR A 22 -31.05 12.66 -23.07
C THR A 22 -30.50 13.63 -22.05
N VAL A 23 -31.35 14.54 -21.57
CA VAL A 23 -31.10 15.35 -20.38
C VAL A 23 -30.91 14.36 -19.24
N ILE A 24 -29.65 14.07 -18.91
CA ILE A 24 -29.30 13.30 -17.71
C ILE A 24 -29.80 14.15 -16.54
N PRO A 25 -30.77 13.67 -15.73
CA PRO A 25 -31.16 14.39 -14.55
C PRO A 25 -29.91 14.49 -13.67
N ARG A 26 -29.43 15.72 -13.43
CA ARG A 26 -28.40 15.98 -12.43
C ARG A 26 -28.96 15.48 -11.11
N HIS A 27 -28.49 14.31 -10.69
CA HIS A 27 -28.72 13.78 -9.37
C HIS A 27 -28.30 14.88 -8.41
N ARG A 28 -29.28 15.46 -7.71
CA ARG A 28 -29.06 16.37 -6.60
C ARG A 28 -28.13 15.60 -5.68
N SER A 29 -26.87 16.04 -5.58
CA SER A 29 -25.94 15.53 -4.59
C SER A 29 -26.54 15.91 -3.25
N THR A 30 -27.31 15.00 -2.67
CA THR A 30 -27.58 15.02 -1.25
C THR A 30 -26.21 14.98 -0.62
N HIS A 31 -25.87 16.04 0.10
CA HIS A 31 -24.70 16.07 0.97
C HIS A 31 -24.78 14.83 1.86
N ALA A 32 -24.16 13.73 1.43
CA ALA A 32 -23.89 12.61 2.28
C ALA A 32 -23.01 13.18 3.37
N LYS A 33 -23.58 13.33 4.57
CA LYS A 33 -22.79 13.48 5.79
C LYS A 33 -21.65 12.47 5.67
N PRO A 34 -20.37 12.87 5.76
CA PRO A 34 -19.31 11.88 5.82
C PRO A 34 -19.71 10.94 6.96
N LEU A 35 -19.95 9.68 6.62
CA LEU A 35 -20.17 8.62 7.61
C LEU A 35 -19.07 8.79 8.64
N ALA A 36 -19.44 8.88 9.92
CA ALA A 36 -18.52 9.04 11.03
C ALA A 36 -17.54 7.85 11.03
N THR A 37 -16.50 7.93 10.22
CA THR A 37 -15.53 6.85 10.04
C THR A 37 -14.65 6.87 11.28
N CYS A 38 -15.07 6.05 12.26
CA CYS A 38 -14.40 5.69 13.51
C CYS A 38 -14.79 6.46 14.78
N ALA A 39 -16.08 6.69 15.04
CA ALA A 39 -16.57 7.20 16.33
C ALA A 39 -15.99 6.41 17.54
N LEU A 40 -15.84 5.09 17.40
CA LEU A 40 -15.24 4.25 18.45
C LEU A 40 -13.77 4.56 18.73
N VAL A 41 -12.96 4.87 17.71
CA VAL A 41 -11.53 5.15 17.91
C VAL A 41 -11.32 6.57 18.40
N ASP A 42 -12.17 7.50 17.95
CA ASP A 42 -12.09 8.91 18.33
C ASP A 42 -12.42 9.15 19.81
N GLU A 43 -13.27 8.32 20.42
CA GLU A 43 -13.65 8.41 21.84
C GLU A 43 -12.69 7.67 22.79
N LEU A 44 -11.83 6.78 22.28
CA LEU A 44 -10.89 6.04 23.11
C LEU A 44 -9.72 6.93 23.57
N PRO A 45 -9.19 6.72 24.80
CA PRO A 45 -7.91 7.29 25.24
C PRO A 45 -6.74 6.91 24.32
N ASP A 46 -5.73 7.78 24.24
CA ASP A 46 -4.55 7.56 23.38
C ASP A 46 -3.84 6.25 23.72
N GLU A 47 -3.77 5.85 24.99
CA GLU A 47 -3.14 4.61 25.45
C GLU A 47 -3.83 3.36 24.88
N LEU A 48 -5.18 3.37 24.82
CA LEU A 48 -5.93 2.26 24.26
C LEU A 48 -5.79 2.20 22.73
N VAL A 49 -5.74 3.37 22.08
CA VAL A 49 -5.48 3.44 20.64
C VAL A 49 -4.07 2.95 20.32
N GLU A 50 -3.07 3.30 21.13
CA GLU A 50 -1.70 2.82 20.99
C GLU A 50 -1.62 1.28 21.10
N LEU A 51 -2.30 0.67 22.07
CA LEU A 51 -2.39 -0.79 22.18
C LEU A 51 -3.01 -1.43 20.92
N VAL A 52 -4.07 -0.84 20.37
CA VAL A 52 -4.66 -1.32 19.11
C VAL A 52 -3.65 -1.24 17.97
N LEU A 53 -2.92 -0.13 17.86
CA LEU A 53 -1.91 0.08 16.82
C LEU A 53 -0.76 -0.93 16.89
N ASP A 54 -0.35 -1.36 18.10
CA ASP A 54 0.72 -2.35 18.30
C ASP A 54 0.38 -3.71 17.68
N HIS A 55 -0.91 -4.04 17.58
CA HIS A 55 -1.39 -5.30 17.03
C HIS A 55 -1.69 -5.24 15.52
N LEU A 56 -1.65 -4.07 14.88
CA LEU A 56 -1.94 -3.95 13.44
C LEU A 56 -0.78 -4.43 12.58
N CYS A 57 -1.09 -5.18 11.51
CA CYS A 57 -0.14 -5.46 10.42
C CYS A 57 0.38 -4.15 9.81
N GLY A 58 1.57 -4.17 9.20
CA GLY A 58 2.17 -2.92 8.72
C GLY A 58 1.36 -2.24 7.61
N THR A 59 0.56 -3.01 6.86
CA THR A 59 -0.39 -2.45 5.88
C THR A 59 -1.52 -1.69 6.55
N ASP A 60 -2.10 -2.23 7.62
CA ASP A 60 -3.17 -1.55 8.36
C ASP A 60 -2.65 -0.39 9.19
N LEU A 61 -1.42 -0.48 9.71
CA LEU A 61 -0.73 0.64 10.32
C LEU A 61 -0.55 1.80 9.32
N ALA A 62 -0.14 1.50 8.08
CA ALA A 62 -0.05 2.50 7.01
C ALA A 62 -1.41 3.14 6.70
N ARG A 63 -2.49 2.34 6.71
CA ARG A 63 -3.85 2.84 6.52
C ARG A 63 -4.28 3.73 7.67
N ALA A 64 -4.02 3.36 8.91
CA ALA A 64 -4.36 4.15 10.09
C ALA A 64 -3.74 5.55 10.05
N GLU A 65 -2.49 5.68 9.57
CA GLU A 65 -1.85 6.99 9.37
C GLU A 65 -2.57 7.89 8.35
N CYS A 66 -3.34 7.31 7.43
CA CYS A 66 -4.12 8.04 6.44
C CYS A 66 -5.52 8.43 6.93
N VAL A 67 -6.03 7.80 8.00
CA VAL A 67 -7.40 8.00 8.49
C VAL A 67 -7.55 9.33 9.21
N SER A 68 -6.66 9.63 10.16
CA SER A 68 -6.74 10.87 10.95
C SER A 68 -5.37 11.38 11.38
N ARG A 69 -5.28 12.69 11.68
CA ARG A 69 -4.06 13.31 12.22
C ARG A 69 -3.68 12.72 13.58
N ARG A 70 -4.67 12.30 14.38
CA ARG A 70 -4.46 11.66 15.69
C ARG A 70 -3.81 10.30 15.51
N LEU A 71 -4.39 9.44 14.68
CA LEU A 71 -3.84 8.11 14.38
C LEU A 71 -2.45 8.18 13.77
N ARG A 72 -2.20 9.12 12.86
CA ARG A 72 -0.87 9.35 12.31
C ARG A 72 0.15 9.71 13.39
N ARG A 73 -0.20 10.61 14.32
CA ARG A 73 0.69 11.03 15.40
C ARG A 73 1.01 9.88 16.33
N LEU A 74 0.00 9.11 16.73
CA LEU A 74 0.16 7.96 17.60
C LEU A 74 0.99 6.86 16.92
N ALA A 75 0.66 6.48 15.67
CA ALA A 75 1.40 5.48 14.92
C ALA A 75 2.89 5.83 14.73
N LEU A 76 3.22 7.11 14.51
CA LEU A 76 4.60 7.60 14.35
C LEU A 76 5.33 7.91 15.67
N ARG A 77 4.66 7.75 16.83
CA ARG A 77 5.25 7.99 18.15
C ARG A 77 6.26 6.90 18.51
N ASP A 78 5.96 5.66 18.14
CA ASP A 78 6.82 4.51 18.41
C ASP A 78 7.20 3.81 17.10
N ASP A 79 8.44 4.01 16.69
CA ASP A 79 9.04 3.33 15.54
C ASP A 79 9.16 1.81 15.77
N GLY A 80 9.08 1.34 17.02
CA GLY A 80 9.01 -0.07 17.40
C GLY A 80 7.87 -0.82 16.73
N ARG A 81 6.73 -0.16 16.50
CA ARG A 81 5.58 -0.76 15.79
C ARG A 81 5.92 -1.26 14.39
N TRP A 82 6.77 -0.52 13.67
CA TRP A 82 7.22 -0.93 12.35
C TRP A 82 8.20 -2.11 12.40
N ARG A 83 9.01 -2.21 13.46
CA ARG A 83 9.88 -3.38 13.70
C ARG A 83 9.03 -4.62 13.98
N ASP A 84 8.02 -4.49 14.82
CA ASP A 84 7.16 -5.62 15.17
C ASP A 84 6.26 -6.03 14.00
N ALA A 85 5.81 -5.07 13.19
CA ALA A 85 5.14 -5.36 11.93
C ALA A 85 6.03 -6.09 10.92
N LEU A 86 7.30 -5.70 10.77
CA LEU A 86 8.27 -6.43 9.94
C LEU A 86 8.43 -7.87 10.42
N ARG A 87 8.61 -8.06 11.74
CA ARG A 87 8.79 -9.39 12.34
C ARG A 87 7.56 -10.27 12.13
N ARG A 88 6.36 -9.75 12.40
CA ARG A 88 5.12 -10.52 12.28
C ARG A 88 4.79 -10.88 10.85
N ASP A 89 4.96 -9.93 9.91
CA ASP A 89 4.46 -10.09 8.55
C ASP A 89 5.48 -10.81 7.64
N PHE A 90 6.80 -10.71 7.94
CA PHE A 90 7.87 -11.28 7.10
C PHE A 90 8.86 -12.19 7.86
N GLY A 91 8.76 -12.27 9.19
CA GLY A 91 9.65 -13.05 10.05
C GLY A 91 10.85 -12.27 10.60
N ASP A 92 11.54 -12.88 11.56
CA ASP A 92 12.67 -12.26 12.28
C ASP A 92 13.83 -11.82 11.38
N ALA A 93 14.03 -12.49 10.24
CA ALA A 93 15.11 -12.17 9.31
C ALA A 93 14.98 -10.76 8.67
N PHE A 94 13.78 -10.18 8.67
CA PHE A 94 13.50 -8.87 8.09
C PHE A 94 13.41 -7.75 9.13
N ALA A 95 13.36 -8.09 10.41
CA ALA A 95 13.30 -7.13 11.50
C ALA A 95 14.67 -6.99 12.16
N PRO A 96 15.17 -5.76 12.38
CA PRO A 96 16.37 -5.55 13.17
C PRO A 96 16.18 -6.13 14.58
N PRO A 97 17.22 -6.73 15.20
CA PRO A 97 17.16 -7.16 16.58
C PRO A 97 16.73 -6.02 17.51
N GLN A 98 16.09 -6.38 18.63
CA GLN A 98 15.79 -5.40 19.66
C GLN A 98 17.08 -4.74 20.18
N GLY A 99 17.02 -3.45 20.49
CA GLY A 99 18.19 -2.67 20.93
C GLY A 99 19.07 -2.11 19.80
N VAL A 100 18.91 -2.56 18.55
CA VAL A 100 19.62 -1.96 17.42
C VAL A 100 19.04 -0.59 17.10
N ALA A 101 19.90 0.42 17.13
CA ALA A 101 19.55 1.77 16.72
C ALA A 101 19.30 1.83 15.22
N VAL A 102 18.09 2.22 14.84
CA VAL A 102 17.67 2.35 13.44
C VAL A 102 17.25 3.79 13.21
N PRO A 103 17.67 4.44 12.10
CA PRO A 103 17.22 5.79 11.78
C PRO A 103 15.70 5.87 11.71
N ARG A 104 15.15 7.00 12.19
CA ARG A 104 13.70 7.20 12.23
C ARG A 104 13.08 7.01 10.84
N GLY A 105 11.99 6.23 10.77
CA GLY A 105 11.28 5.95 9.53
C GLY A 105 11.96 4.97 8.57
N ALA A 106 13.18 4.50 8.84
CA ALA A 106 13.84 3.51 8.00
C ALA A 106 13.13 2.14 8.05
N LEU A 107 12.54 1.77 9.19
CA LEU A 107 11.76 0.54 9.36
C LEU A 107 10.52 0.52 8.46
N LYS A 108 9.81 1.65 8.38
CA LYS A 108 8.67 1.80 7.47
C LYS A 108 9.07 1.69 6.00
N ALA A 109 10.20 2.29 5.63
CA ALA A 109 10.74 2.18 4.28
C ALA A 109 11.13 0.73 3.95
N GLU A 110 11.72 0.02 4.91
CA GLU A 110 12.07 -1.40 4.76
C GLU A 110 10.82 -2.28 4.62
N TYR A 111 9.78 -2.04 5.43
CA TYR A 111 8.49 -2.73 5.30
C TYR A 111 7.91 -2.54 3.90
N LYS A 112 7.93 -1.31 3.36
CA LYS A 112 7.47 -1.03 2.00
C LYS A 112 8.25 -1.84 0.96
N ARG A 113 9.58 -1.91 1.09
CA ARG A 113 10.43 -2.71 0.19
C ARG A 113 10.13 -4.20 0.26
N ALA A 114 9.89 -4.72 1.47
CA ALA A 114 9.51 -6.13 1.66
C ALA A 114 8.17 -6.44 0.99
N VAL A 115 7.18 -5.57 1.13
CA VAL A 115 5.88 -5.69 0.43
C VAL A 115 6.06 -5.65 -1.10
N GLU A 116 6.82 -4.70 -1.63
CA GLU A 116 7.07 -4.56 -3.07
C GLU A 116 7.80 -5.79 -3.64
N THR A 117 8.77 -6.30 -2.89
CA THR A 117 9.49 -7.53 -3.20
C THR A 117 8.53 -8.72 -3.29
N LEU A 118 7.72 -8.93 -2.26
CA LEU A 118 6.79 -10.06 -2.21
C LEU A 118 5.79 -9.97 -3.38
N LYS A 119 5.29 -8.77 -3.69
CA LYS A 119 4.45 -8.54 -4.87
C LYS A 119 5.16 -8.90 -6.17
N ALA A 120 6.42 -8.52 -6.34
CA ALA A 120 7.20 -8.86 -7.53
C ALA A 120 7.39 -10.38 -7.67
N ILE A 121 7.67 -11.08 -6.57
CA ILE A 121 7.78 -12.55 -6.54
C ILE A 121 6.45 -13.20 -6.93
N VAL A 122 5.35 -12.82 -6.26
CA VAL A 122 4.02 -13.41 -6.49
C VAL A 122 3.51 -13.15 -7.90
N THR A 123 3.85 -12.01 -8.51
CA THR A 123 3.44 -11.67 -9.88
C THR A 123 4.39 -12.20 -10.96
N GLY A 124 5.43 -12.95 -10.59
CA GLY A 124 6.40 -13.50 -11.54
C GLY A 124 7.33 -12.46 -12.20
N ARG A 125 7.39 -11.24 -11.64
CA ARG A 125 8.21 -10.11 -12.16
C ARG A 125 9.53 -9.94 -11.42
N TYR A 126 9.89 -10.89 -10.56
CA TYR A 126 11.12 -10.88 -9.79
C TYR A 126 12.32 -11.12 -10.72
N GLY A 127 12.84 -10.04 -11.31
CA GLY A 127 13.89 -10.06 -12.32
C GLY A 127 13.79 -8.93 -13.36
N GLU A 128 12.61 -8.33 -13.54
CA GLU A 128 12.39 -7.15 -14.41
C GLU A 128 12.59 -5.81 -13.66
N CYS A 129 12.77 -5.86 -12.34
CA CYS A 129 13.12 -4.69 -11.55
C CYS A 129 14.57 -4.29 -11.83
N ASP A 130 14.72 -3.25 -12.67
CA ASP A 130 15.91 -2.51 -13.06
C ASP A 130 17.22 -2.89 -12.34
N SER A 131 18.20 -3.37 -13.11
CA SER A 131 19.50 -3.90 -12.68
C SER A 131 20.38 -2.90 -11.91
N ARG A 132 19.94 -1.65 -11.77
CA ARG A 132 20.53 -0.62 -10.90
C ARG A 132 20.10 -0.73 -9.45
N THR A 133 18.95 -1.34 -9.18
CA THR A 133 18.45 -1.59 -7.82
C THR A 133 18.45 -3.09 -7.63
N ARG A 134 19.62 -3.66 -7.30
CA ARG A 134 19.64 -5.01 -6.73
C ARG A 134 18.75 -4.98 -5.50
N VAL A 135 17.50 -5.39 -5.64
CA VAL A 135 16.61 -5.70 -4.52
C VAL A 135 17.25 -6.92 -3.89
N ARG A 136 18.21 -6.69 -2.98
CA ARG A 136 18.72 -7.73 -2.09
C ARG A 136 17.57 -8.07 -1.16
N VAL A 137 16.80 -9.07 -1.56
CA VAL A 137 15.86 -9.71 -0.67
C VAL A 137 16.66 -10.32 0.44
N GLY A 138 16.48 -9.77 1.64
CA GLY A 138 17.08 -10.25 2.88
C GLY A 138 18.60 -10.22 2.85
N THR A 139 19.22 -9.17 3.40
CA THR A 139 20.44 -9.24 4.24
C THR A 139 21.00 -7.83 4.44
N ARG A 140 20.34 -7.03 5.28
CA ARG A 140 21.12 -6.32 6.29
C ARG A 140 21.19 -7.28 7.46
N ILE A 141 22.22 -8.13 7.47
CA ILE A 141 22.56 -8.91 8.66
C ILE A 141 23.02 -7.86 9.66
N TYR A 142 22.16 -7.57 10.64
CA TYR A 142 22.57 -6.82 11.82
C TYR A 142 23.44 -7.78 12.62
N ALA A 143 24.76 -7.69 12.41
CA ALA A 143 25.78 -8.38 13.20
C ALA A 143 26.08 -7.59 14.47
#